data_AF-A0A7Y5MNA8-F1
#
_entry.id   AF-A0A7Y5MNA8-F1
#
_cell.length_a   1.000
_cell.length_b   1.000
_cell.length_c   1.000
_cell.angle_alpha   90.00
_cell.angle_beta   90.00
_cell.angle_gamma   90.00
#
_symmetry.space_group_name_H-M   'P 1'
#
loop_
_entity.id
_entity.type
_entity.pdbx_description
1 polymer ?
#
loop_
_entity_poly.entity_id
_entity_poly.type
_entity_poly.pdbx_seq_one_letter_code
_entity_poly.pdbx_strand_id
1 'polypeptide(L)'
;MRFFVNPKENLILGLDLSEPERKVRITTGSRTEVGSIMTVDEFESLGNIRKNFQVVCHDLPPRAGVDGVLGLDFLRGHRLLLDLREGFLSLK
;
A
#
# COMPACT_ATOMS: atom_id res chain seq x y z
N MET A 1 -5.68 -4.60 7.08
CA MET A 1 -5.79 -3.63 5.97
C MET A 1 -4.43 -3.62 5.30
N ARG A 2 -4.36 -4.01 4.02
CA ARG A 2 -3.11 -4.21 3.27
C ARG A 2 -2.79 -2.96 2.43
N PHE A 3 -1.54 -2.84 2.00
CA PHE A 3 -1.02 -1.76 1.17
C PHE A 3 -1.55 -1.81 -0.26
N PHE A 4 -1.84 -0.65 -0.84
CA PHE A 4 -2.22 -0.50 -2.24
C PHE A 4 -1.16 0.30 -2.97
N VAL A 5 -0.63 -0.31 -4.02
CA VAL A 5 0.22 0.37 -5.00
C VAL A 5 -0.60 0.54 -6.28
N ASN A 6 -0.69 1.78 -6.77
CA ASN A 6 -1.27 2.10 -8.08
C ASN A 6 -0.24 1.80 -9.19
N PRO A 7 -0.47 0.80 -10.06
CA PRO A 7 0.46 0.41 -11.12
C PRO A 7 0.70 1.45 -12.22
N LYS A 8 -0.17 2.48 -12.35
CA LYS A 8 -0.07 3.46 -13.44
C LYS A 8 0.94 4.57 -13.19
N GLU A 9 1.37 4.75 -11.95
CA GLU A 9 2.43 5.71 -11.63
C GLU A 9 3.73 4.95 -11.45
N ASN A 10 4.81 5.52 -12.00
CA ASN A 10 6.17 4.98 -12.01
C ASN A 10 6.77 4.83 -10.60
N LEU A 11 6.18 3.98 -9.76
CA LEU A 11 6.88 3.37 -8.67
C LEU A 11 7.74 2.28 -9.30
N ILE A 12 9.02 2.59 -9.54
CA ILE A 12 10.04 1.69 -10.09
C ILE A 12 10.24 0.56 -9.07
N LEU A 13 9.30 -0.39 -9.01
CA LEU A 13 9.40 -1.55 -8.12
C LEU A 13 9.99 -2.77 -8.83
N GLY A 14 10.22 -2.70 -10.15
CA GLY A 14 10.69 -3.86 -10.93
C GLY A 14 9.77 -5.09 -10.82
N LEU A 15 8.54 -4.92 -10.34
CA LEU A 15 7.59 -6.00 -10.11
C LEU A 15 6.91 -6.39 -11.41
N ASP A 16 7.02 -7.67 -11.77
CA ASP A 16 6.21 -8.25 -12.84
C ASP A 16 4.82 -8.62 -12.29
N LEU A 17 3.82 -7.80 -12.62
CA LEU A 17 2.44 -8.00 -12.19
C LEU A 17 1.73 -9.14 -12.94
N SER A 18 2.36 -9.73 -13.97
CA SER A 18 1.82 -10.86 -14.72
C SER A 18 1.96 -12.20 -13.97
N GLU A 19 2.92 -12.31 -13.04
CA GLU A 19 3.15 -13.49 -12.21
C GLU A 19 2.95 -13.22 -10.71
N PRO A 20 1.70 -12.95 -10.27
CA PRO A 20 1.44 -12.68 -8.86
C PRO A 20 1.51 -13.94 -8.00
N GLU A 21 1.96 -13.80 -6.75
CA GLU A 21 1.94 -14.91 -5.78
C GLU A 21 0.51 -15.46 -5.58
N ARG A 22 -0.46 -14.55 -5.51
CA ARG A 22 -1.89 -14.87 -5.45
C ARG A 22 -2.75 -13.65 -5.77
N LYS A 23 -3.99 -13.89 -6.18
CA LYS A 23 -5.03 -12.86 -6.25
C LYS A 23 -5.75 -12.73 -4.92
N VAL A 24 -6.25 -11.53 -4.63
CA VAL A 24 -7.04 -11.25 -3.42
C VAL A 24 -8.24 -10.38 -3.77
N ARG A 25 -9.39 -10.72 -3.19
CA ARG A 25 -10.58 -9.84 -3.21
C ARG A 25 -10.45 -8.79 -2.12
N ILE A 26 -10.74 -7.56 -2.49
CA ILE A 26 -10.62 -6.38 -1.64
C ILE A 26 -11.96 -5.67 -1.66
N THR A 27 -12.53 -5.42 -0.49
CA THR A 27 -13.68 -4.53 -0.39
C THR A 27 -13.20 -3.10 -0.24
N THR A 28 -13.48 -2.26 -1.24
CA THR A 28 -13.32 -0.80 -1.17
C THR A 28 -14.61 -0.16 -0.66
N GLY A 29 -14.60 1.15 -0.39
CA GLY A 29 -15.80 1.88 0.04
C GLY A 29 -16.96 1.81 -0.96
N SER A 30 -16.70 1.53 -2.24
CA SER A 30 -17.71 1.46 -3.29
C SER A 30 -18.01 0.04 -3.77
N ARG A 31 -16.98 -0.81 -3.92
CA ARG A 31 -17.06 -2.09 -4.64
C ARG A 31 -16.03 -3.09 -4.14
N THR A 32 -16.28 -4.36 -4.44
CA THR A 32 -15.25 -5.39 -4.32
C THR A 32 -14.39 -5.42 -5.59
N GLU A 33 -13.09 -5.24 -5.42
CA GLU A 33 -12.08 -5.26 -6.47
C GLU A 33 -11.16 -6.49 -6.31
N VAL A 34 -10.42 -6.82 -7.37
CA VAL A 34 -9.42 -7.91 -7.35
C VAL A 34 -8.03 -7.33 -7.54
N GLY A 35 -7.15 -7.55 -6.55
CA GLY A 35 -5.74 -7.17 -6.59
C GLY A 35 -4.80 -8.37 -6.71
N SER A 36 -3.54 -8.08 -7.04
CA SER A 36 -2.42 -9.02 -7.00
C SER A 36 -1.64 -8.86 -5.70
N ILE A 37 -1.32 -9.95 -5.00
CA ILE A 37 -0.36 -9.90 -3.89
C ILE A 37 1.03 -10.18 -4.43
N MET A 38 1.97 -9.30 -4.09
CA MET A 38 3.39 -9.41 -4.38
C MET A 38 4.17 -9.23 -3.07
N THR A 39 5.28 -9.93 -2.91
CA THR A 39 6.27 -9.59 -1.87
C THR A 39 7.32 -8.68 -2.48
N VAL A 40 7.63 -7.57 -1.80
CA VAL A 40 8.77 -6.72 -2.10
C VAL A 40 9.87 -6.96 -1.08
N ASP A 41 11.12 -7.00 -1.55
CA ASP A 41 12.28 -7.24 -0.69
C ASP A 41 12.41 -6.17 0.39
N GLU A 42 12.14 -4.91 0.02
CA GLU A 42 12.19 -3.77 0.91
C GLU A 42 11.08 -2.77 0.56
N PHE A 43 10.38 -2.27 1.58
CA PHE A 43 9.37 -1.24 1.48
C PHE A 43 9.64 -0.16 2.51
N GLU A 44 9.96 1.05 2.06
CA GLU A 44 10.23 2.20 2.91
C GLU A 44 9.07 3.20 2.86
N SER A 45 8.60 3.62 4.03
CA SER A 45 7.65 4.72 4.15
C SER A 45 7.69 5.31 5.56
N LEU A 46 7.46 6.63 5.70
CA LEU A 46 7.44 7.33 6.99
C LEU A 46 8.71 7.05 7.83
N GLY A 47 9.88 6.97 7.18
CA GLY A 47 11.17 6.66 7.82
C GLY A 47 11.29 5.24 8.38
N ASN A 48 10.39 4.34 8.03
CA ASN A 48 10.39 2.95 8.47
C ASN A 48 10.57 2.01 7.28
N ILE A 49 11.40 0.99 7.47
CA ILE A 49 11.70 -0.02 6.46
C ILE A 49 11.07 -1.35 6.88
N ARG A 50 10.34 -1.98 5.96
CA ARG A 50 9.87 -3.37 6.07
C ARG A 50 10.56 -4.23 5.03
N LYS A 51 11.06 -5.38 5.46
CA LYS A 51 11.66 -6.37 4.56
C LYS A 51 10.70 -7.50 4.26
N ASN A 52 10.79 -8.08 3.05
CA ASN A 52 9.91 -9.17 2.59
C ASN A 52 8.43 -8.83 2.83
N PHE A 53 8.02 -7.63 2.43
CA PHE A 53 6.72 -7.08 2.78
C PHE A 53 5.69 -7.37 1.69
N GLN A 54 4.52 -7.89 2.08
CA GLN A 54 3.44 -8.15 1.14
C GLN A 54 2.65 -6.87 0.83
N VAL A 55 2.60 -6.53 -0.46
CA VAL A 55 1.80 -5.43 -0.99
C VAL A 55 0.67 -5.96 -1.86
N VAL A 56 -0.41 -5.19 -1.98
CA VAL A 56 -1.47 -5.45 -2.94
C VAL A 56 -1.35 -4.46 -4.09
N CYS A 57 -1.14 -4.96 -5.30
CA CYS A 57 -1.06 -4.17 -6.51
C CYS A 57 -2.43 -4.16 -7.19
N HIS A 58 -3.02 -2.97 -7.35
CA HIS A 58 -4.29 -2.76 -8.04
C HIS A 58 -4.41 -1.29 -8.45
N ASP A 59 -4.91 -1.03 -9.65
CA ASP A 59 -5.19 0.31 -10.14
C ASP A 59 -6.17 1.02 -9.21
N LEU A 60 -5.77 2.16 -8.64
CA LEU A 60 -6.71 3.00 -7.93
C LEU A 60 -7.61 3.71 -8.94
N PRO A 61 -8.92 3.88 -8.64
CA PRO A 61 -9.80 4.66 -9.49
C PRO A 61 -9.21 6.06 -9.70
N PRO A 62 -9.30 6.66 -10.91
CA PRO A 62 -8.74 7.99 -11.17
C PRO A 62 -9.23 9.09 -10.21
N ARG A 63 -10.41 8.89 -9.61
CA ARG A 63 -11.01 9.80 -8.63
C ARG A 63 -10.51 9.62 -7.19
N ALA A 64 -9.60 8.68 -6.93
CA ALA A 64 -9.07 8.43 -5.60
C ALA A 64 -8.27 9.62 -5.05
N GLY A 65 -7.63 10.42 -5.93
CA GLY A 65 -6.88 11.62 -5.53
C GLY A 65 -5.62 11.32 -4.71
N VAL A 66 -5.15 10.07 -4.70
CA VAL A 66 -3.96 9.60 -4.01
C VAL A 66 -3.22 8.58 -4.87
N ASP A 67 -1.90 8.51 -4.71
CA ASP A 67 -1.03 7.66 -5.54
C ASP A 67 -0.93 6.22 -5.00
N GLY A 68 -1.33 6.01 -3.75
CA GLY A 68 -1.30 4.73 -3.06
C GLY A 68 -1.98 4.80 -1.70
N VAL A 69 -2.09 3.66 -1.03
CA VAL A 69 -2.65 3.59 0.32
C VAL A 69 -1.75 2.75 1.22
N LEU A 70 -1.36 3.32 2.36
CA LEU A 70 -0.65 2.59 3.40
C LEU A 70 -1.66 1.83 4.28
N GLY A 71 -1.52 0.51 4.33
CA GLY A 71 -2.33 -0.36 5.18
C GLY A 71 -1.92 -0.33 6.65
N LEU A 72 -2.83 -0.76 7.54
CA LEU A 72 -2.53 -0.92 8.96
C LEU A 72 -1.47 -2.00 9.23
N ASP A 73 -1.24 -2.94 8.32
CA ASP A 73 -0.25 -4.01 8.47
C ASP A 73 1.20 -3.52 8.54
N PHE A 74 1.57 -2.44 7.85
CA PHE A 74 2.86 -1.77 8.03
C PHE A 74 2.89 -0.91 9.29
N LEU A 75 1.78 -0.22 9.59
CA LEU A 75 1.67 0.67 10.75
C LEU A 75 1.66 -0.10 12.08
N ARG A 76 1.29 -1.38 12.06
CA ARG A 76 1.31 -2.27 13.22
C ARG A 76 2.72 -2.37 13.81
N GLY A 77 2.78 -2.47 15.14
CA GLY A 77 4.04 -2.53 15.88
C GLY A 77 4.67 -1.16 16.15
N HIS A 78 4.08 -0.07 15.64
CA HIS A 78 4.50 1.30 15.92
C HIS A 78 3.42 2.08 16.64
N ARG A 79 3.85 3.14 17.34
CA ARG A 79 2.97 4.20 17.79
C ARG A 79 2.69 5.15 16.64
N LEU A 80 1.44 5.15 16.19
CA LEU A 80 0.91 6.10 15.21
C LEU A 80 0.52 7.41 15.91
N LEU A 81 1.07 8.53 15.45
CA LEU A 81 0.62 9.87 15.83
C LEU A 81 0.15 10.60 14.57
N LEU A 82 -1.10 11.04 14.62
CA LEU A 82 -1.74 11.83 13.58
C LEU A 82 -2.14 13.18 14.18
N ASP A 83 -1.55 14.25 13.67
CA ASP A 83 -1.95 15.62 14.00
C ASP A 83 -2.64 16.24 12.79
N LEU A 84 -3.96 16.32 12.86
CA LEU A 84 -4.79 16.85 11.78
C LEU A 84 -4.80 18.38 11.75
N ARG A 85 -4.39 19.04 12.84
CA ARG A 85 -4.33 20.50 12.90
C ARG A 85 -3.04 20.99 12.23
N GLU A 86 -1.93 20.36 12.61
CA GLU A 86 -0.61 20.68 12.06
C GLU A 86 -0.34 19.95 10.75
N GLY A 87 -1.19 18.99 10.37
CA GLY A 87 -1.13 18.31 9.08
C GLY A 87 0.01 17.32 8.95
N PHE A 88 0.41 16.65 10.04
CA PHE A 88 1.50 15.68 10.01
C PHE A 88 1.12 14.32 10.60
N LEU A 89 1.92 13.33 10.20
CA LEU A 89 1.81 11.94 10.55
C LEU A 89 3.20 11.43 10.91
N SER A 90 3.32 10.63 11.98
CA SER A 90 4.57 9.96 12.33
C SER A 90 4.34 8.56 12.90
N LEU A 91 5.35 7.72 12.72
CA LEU A 91 5.46 6.39 13.33
C LEU A 91 6.69 6.36 14.23
N LYS A 92 6.53 5.84 15.44
CA LYS A 92 7.62 5.62 16.41
C LYS A 92 7.64 4.18 16.88
#